data_AF-A0A3M1ASE9-F1
#
_entry.id   AF-A0A3M1ASE9-F1
#
_cell.length_a   1.000
_cell.length_b   1.000
_cell.length_c   1.000
_cell.angle_alpha   90.00
_cell.angle_beta   90.00
_cell.angle_gamma   90.00
#
_symmetry.space_group_name_H-M   'P 1'
#
loop_
_entity.id
_entity.type
_entity.pdbx_description
1 polymer ?
#
loop_
_entity_poly.entity_id
_entity_poly.type
_entity_poly.pdbx_seq_one_letter_code
_entity_poly.pdbx_strand_id
1 'polypeptide(L)'
;MREDVLGDIYEARITRVSGRSEPELRRLTSSGRAERSPVYSPDGASCFFTAGQGERRRIMRMKLATRQVEPVGPPGGGQPAPSPDGRYLAFTRFRMGQGERSGGVV
;
A
#
# COMPACT_ATOMS: atom_id res chain seq x y z
N MET A 1 -20.09 -14.80 -0.03
CA MET A 1 -19.55 -13.47 -0.39
C MET A 1 -18.46 -13.15 0.62
N ARG A 2 -17.19 -13.08 0.22
CA ARG A 2 -16.13 -12.62 1.15
C ARG A 2 -16.24 -11.11 1.21
N GLU A 3 -16.41 -10.54 2.40
CA GLU A 3 -16.33 -9.10 2.58
C GLU A 3 -14.89 -8.68 2.26
N ASP A 4 -14.74 -7.87 1.21
CA ASP A 4 -13.45 -7.25 0.93
C ASP A 4 -13.12 -6.34 2.11
N VAL A 5 -12.10 -6.70 2.90
CA VAL A 5 -11.59 -5.82 3.95
C VAL A 5 -11.01 -4.58 3.28
N LEU A 6 -11.77 -3.50 3.30
CA LEU A 6 -11.37 -2.19 2.81
C LEU A 6 -10.44 -1.53 3.83
N GLY A 7 -9.57 -0.66 3.36
CA GLY A 7 -8.66 0.09 4.21
C GLY A 7 -8.28 1.38 3.53
N ASP A 8 -8.16 2.45 4.31
CA ASP A 8 -7.61 3.72 3.86
C ASP A 8 -6.30 4.00 4.57
N ILE A 9 -5.45 4.82 3.95
CA ILE A 9 -4.23 5.30 4.56
C ILE A 9 -4.56 6.55 5.38
N TYR A 10 -4.14 6.56 6.64
CA TYR A 10 -4.18 7.72 7.53
C TYR A 10 -2.75 8.14 7.89
N GLU A 11 -2.59 9.43 8.14
CA GLU A 11 -1.41 10.02 8.76
C GLU A 11 -1.78 10.47 10.17
N ALA A 12 -0.93 10.19 11.14
CA ALA A 12 -1.07 10.63 12.52
C ALA A 12 0.13 11.49 12.89
N ARG A 13 -0.11 12.68 13.44
CA ARG A 13 1.00 13.52 13.92
C ARG A 13 1.54 12.95 15.24
N ILE A 14 2.78 12.48 15.25
CA ILE A 14 3.45 12.03 16.49
C ILE A 14 3.91 13.27 17.26
N THR A 15 3.07 13.79 18.16
CA THR A 15 3.47 14.83 19.11
C THR A 15 3.86 14.20 20.44
N ARG A 16 5.03 14.56 20.99
CA ARG A 16 5.34 14.28 22.40
C ARG A 16 4.50 15.21 23.27
N VAL A 17 3.29 14.80 23.64
CA VAL A 17 2.52 15.51 24.67
C VAL A 17 2.31 14.56 25.84
N SER A 18 2.99 14.87 26.94
CA SER A 18 2.77 14.26 28.25
C SER A 18 1.34 14.55 28.71
N GLY A 19 0.49 13.52 28.72
CA GLY A 19 -0.88 13.60 29.23
C GLY A 19 -1.94 13.73 28.13
N ARG A 20 -2.28 12.59 27.52
CA ARG A 20 -3.50 12.29 26.75
C ARG A 20 -4.09 13.42 25.89
N SER A 21 -3.70 13.43 24.63
CA SER A 21 -4.64 13.59 23.51
C SER A 21 -4.28 12.54 22.45
N GLU A 22 -5.27 11.91 21.83
CA GLU A 22 -5.01 11.06 20.66
C GLU A 22 -4.39 11.91 19.55
N PRO A 23 -3.47 11.37 18.75
CA PRO A 23 -2.88 12.13 17.66
C PRO A 23 -3.96 12.52 16.66
N GLU A 24 -3.90 13.76 16.17
CA GLU A 24 -4.77 14.21 15.09
C GLU A 24 -4.57 13.31 13.86
N LEU A 25 -5.66 12.70 13.39
CA LEU A 25 -5.66 11.80 12.25
C LEU A 25 -6.09 12.53 10.98
N ARG A 26 -5.27 12.43 9.94
CA ARG A 26 -5.57 12.92 8.60
C ARG A 26 -5.74 11.77 7.64
N ARG A 27 -6.96 11.56 7.14
CA ARG A 27 -7.21 10.59 6.07
C ARG A 27 -6.47 11.02 4.82
N LEU A 28 -5.71 10.10 4.22
CA LEU A 28 -4.92 10.37 3.02
C LEU A 28 -5.57 9.84 1.74
N THR A 29 -6.36 8.79 1.84
CA THR A 29 -7.01 8.11 0.71
C THR A 29 -8.46 7.75 1.05
N SER A 30 -9.29 7.60 0.02
CA SER A 30 -10.70 7.23 0.18
C SER A 30 -11.21 6.43 -1.02
N SER A 31 -10.38 5.52 -1.55
CA SER A 31 -10.61 4.89 -2.86
C SER A 31 -11.56 3.70 -2.83
N GLY A 32 -11.98 3.26 -1.64
CA GLY A 32 -12.81 2.05 -1.48
C GLY A 32 -12.07 0.76 -1.84
N ARG A 33 -10.73 0.75 -1.77
CA ARG A 33 -9.90 -0.44 -2.00
C ARG A 33 -9.34 -0.95 -0.68
N ALA A 34 -8.86 -2.19 -0.69
CA ALA A 34 -8.04 -2.71 0.40
C ALA A 34 -6.63 -2.07 0.34
N GLU A 35 -6.43 -0.96 1.05
CA GLU A 35 -5.13 -0.26 1.10
C GLU A 35 -4.38 -0.57 2.39
N ARG A 36 -3.07 -0.85 2.27
CA ARG A 36 -2.25 -1.33 3.39
C ARG A 36 -0.76 -1.08 3.20
N SER A 37 -0.01 -1.24 4.29
CA SER A 37 1.46 -1.10 4.32
C SER A 37 1.97 0.24 3.78
N PRO A 38 1.49 1.38 4.32
CA PRO A 38 2.00 2.69 3.91
C PRO A 38 3.44 2.90 4.36
N VAL A 39 4.27 3.50 3.51
CA VAL A 39 5.63 3.95 3.81
C VAL A 39 5.90 5.27 3.10
N TYR A 40 6.58 6.20 3.77
CA TYR A 40 7.02 7.44 3.12
C TYR A 40 8.24 7.20 2.23
N SER A 41 8.37 7.99 1.17
CA SER A 41 9.65 8.14 0.48
C SER A 41 10.67 8.85 1.41
N PRO A 42 11.99 8.61 1.23
CA PRO A 42 13.02 9.23 2.08
C PRO A 42 12.99 10.77 2.07
N ASP A 43 12.59 11.36 0.95
CA ASP A 43 12.43 12.81 0.78
C ASP A 43 11.13 13.36 1.41
N GLY A 44 10.26 12.50 1.93
CA GLY A 44 8.98 12.87 2.50
C GLY A 44 7.95 13.41 1.49
N ALA A 45 8.21 13.35 0.19
CA ALA A 45 7.32 13.93 -0.83
C ALA A 45 6.19 12.97 -1.26
N SER A 46 6.35 11.67 -1.02
CA SER A 46 5.43 10.62 -1.45
C SER A 46 5.12 9.63 -0.34
N CYS A 47 3.96 8.98 -0.44
CA CYS A 47 3.60 7.79 0.32
C CYS A 47 3.39 6.63 -0.66
N PHE A 48 4.10 5.52 -0.45
CA PHE A 48 3.86 4.26 -1.15
C PHE A 48 2.97 3.36 -0.32
N PHE A 49 2.05 2.65 -0.96
CA PHE A 49 1.16 1.70 -0.28
C PHE A 49 0.73 0.61 -1.24
N THR A 50 0.23 -0.50 -0.69
CA THR A 50 -0.37 -1.58 -1.47
C THR A 50 -1.87 -1.33 -1.59
N ALA A 51 -2.46 -1.43 -2.78
CA ALA A 51 -3.90 -1.31 -3.00
C ALA A 51 -4.47 -2.52 -3.74
N GLY A 52 -5.62 -3.02 -3.29
CA GLY A 52 -6.35 -4.14 -3.89
C GLY A 52 -5.86 -5.52 -3.43
N GLN A 53 -6.52 -6.55 -3.95
CA GLN A 53 -6.30 -7.95 -3.56
C GLN A 53 -6.12 -8.85 -4.79
N GLY A 54 -5.56 -10.05 -4.57
CA GLY A 54 -5.30 -11.03 -5.62
C GLY A 54 -4.55 -10.42 -6.81
N GLU A 55 -5.11 -10.61 -8.01
CA GLU A 55 -4.55 -10.10 -9.27
C GLU A 55 -4.63 -8.58 -9.43
N ARG A 56 -5.52 -7.91 -8.69
CA ARG A 56 -5.67 -6.45 -8.71
C ARG A 56 -4.74 -5.75 -7.73
N ARG A 57 -3.96 -6.51 -6.95
CA ARG A 57 -2.99 -5.96 -6.00
C ARG A 57 -1.89 -5.19 -6.73
N ARG A 58 -1.65 -3.94 -6.34
CA ARG A 58 -0.60 -3.10 -6.91
C ARG A 58 0.06 -2.26 -5.82
N ILE A 59 1.31 -1.90 -6.04
CA ILE A 59 1.93 -0.80 -5.30
C ILE A 59 1.49 0.49 -5.95
N MET A 60 1.10 1.44 -5.13
CA MET A 60 0.68 2.78 -5.53
C MET A 60 1.65 3.78 -4.92
N ARG A 61 1.93 4.87 -5.63
CA ARG A 61 2.61 6.06 -5.14
C ARG A 61 1.59 7.19 -5.09
N MET A 62 1.44 7.82 -3.93
CA MET A 62 0.72 9.08 -3.78
C MET A 62 1.69 10.23 -3.58
N LYS A 63 1.60 11.27 -4.41
CA LYS A 63 2.26 12.56 -4.15
C LYS A 63 1.50 13.29 -3.05
N LEU A 64 2.16 13.64 -1.96
CA LEU A 64 1.47 14.19 -0.77
C LEU A 64 0.93 15.60 -1.02
N ALA A 65 1.63 16.41 -1.80
CA ALA A 65 1.22 17.78 -2.13
C ALA A 65 -0.07 17.84 -2.96
N THR A 66 -0.25 16.92 -3.91
CA THR A 66 -1.35 16.96 -4.89
C THR A 66 -2.40 15.89 -4.68
N ARG A 67 -2.15 14.90 -3.82
CA ARG A 67 -2.96 13.68 -3.67
C ARG A 67 -3.06 12.83 -4.94
N GLN A 68 -2.25 13.11 -5.95
CA GLN A 68 -2.22 12.30 -7.17
C GLN A 68 -1.69 10.90 -6.84
N VAL A 69 -2.41 9.87 -7.27
CA VAL A 69 -2.07 8.46 -7.05
C VAL A 69 -1.80 7.76 -8.38
N GLU A 70 -0.69 7.04 -8.47
CA GLU A 70 -0.28 6.29 -9.66
C GLU A 70 0.30 4.91 -9.30
N PRO A 71 0.15 3.87 -10.13
CA PRO A 71 0.75 2.57 -9.87
C PRO A 71 2.27 2.59 -10.07
N VAL A 72 2.99 1.83 -9.25
CA VAL A 72 4.44 1.60 -9.39
C VAL A 72 4.68 0.18 -9.90
N GLY A 73 5.07 0.08 -11.17
CA GLY A 73 5.39 -1.20 -11.80
C GLY A 73 4.18 -2.11 -12.07
N PRO A 74 4.42 -3.40 -12.35
CA PRO A 74 3.39 -4.35 -12.72
C PRO A 74 2.52 -4.79 -11.53
N PRO A 75 1.34 -5.39 -11.78
CA PRO A 75 0.50 -5.95 -10.72
C PRO A 75 1.17 -7.12 -9.97
N GLY A 76 0.61 -7.46 -8.82
CA GLY A 76 1.07 -8.53 -7.94
C GLY A 76 2.13 -8.11 -6.91
N GLY A 77 2.52 -6.83 -6.88
CA GLY A 77 3.44 -6.27 -5.88
C GLY A 77 2.74 -5.82 -4.59
N GLY A 78 3.45 -5.88 -3.46
CA GLY A 78 3.02 -5.28 -2.20
C GLY A 78 4.17 -5.16 -1.20
N GLN A 79 3.89 -4.60 -0.01
CA GLN A 79 4.88 -4.36 1.04
C GLN A 79 6.09 -3.51 0.54
N PRO A 80 5.83 -2.26 0.09
CA PRO A 80 6.88 -1.39 -0.43
C PRO A 80 7.91 -1.02 0.65
N ALA A 81 9.18 -0.88 0.25
CA ALA A 81 10.28 -0.39 1.06
C ALA A 81 11.25 0.44 0.20
N PRO A 82 11.13 1.77 0.17
CA PRO A 82 12.03 2.62 -0.61
C PRO A 82 13.45 2.59 -0.03
N SER A 83 14.47 2.61 -0.89
CA SER A 83 15.87 2.71 -0.44
C SER A 83 16.14 4.07 0.20
N PRO A 84 17.07 4.20 1.16
CA PRO A 84 17.38 5.48 1.81
C PRO A 84 17.78 6.61 0.84
N ASP A 85 18.41 6.27 -0.28
CA ASP A 85 18.80 7.21 -1.34
C ASP A 85 17.66 7.52 -2.34
N GLY A 86 16.48 6.92 -2.16
CA GLY A 86 15.29 7.13 -3.00
C GLY A 86 15.37 6.55 -4.42
N ARG A 87 16.48 5.89 -4.79
CA ARG A 87 16.68 5.38 -6.17
C ARG A 87 15.98 4.06 -6.44
N TYR A 88 15.67 3.29 -5.41
CA TYR A 88 15.09 1.96 -5.53
C TYR A 88 13.85 1.80 -4.66
N LEU A 89 12.99 0.85 -5.05
CA LEU A 89 11.87 0.40 -4.26
C LEU A 89 11.90 -1.12 -4.18
N ALA A 90 12.24 -1.67 -3.02
CA ALA A 90 12.09 -3.09 -2.74
C ALA A 90 10.61 -3.41 -2.46
N PHE A 91 10.16 -4.58 -2.88
CA PHE A 91 8.80 -5.04 -2.62
C PHE A 91 8.64 -6.56 -2.78
N THR A 92 7.58 -7.10 -2.16
CA THR A 92 7.18 -8.51 -2.34
C THR A 92 6.36 -8.66 -3.60
N ARG A 93 6.80 -9.53 -4.52
CA ARG A 93 5.98 -9.95 -5.67
C ARG A 93 5.32 -11.29 -5.36
N PHE A 94 4.00 -11.27 -5.22
CA PHE A 94 3.23 -12.47 -5.00
C PHE A 94 3.07 -13.22 -6.32
N ARG A 95 3.55 -14.46 -6.36
CA ARG A 95 3.19 -15.40 -7.42
C ARG A 95 1.90 -16.07 -6.98
N MET A 96 0.81 -15.81 -7.68
CA MET A 96 -0.38 -16.64 -7.51
C MET A 96 0.04 -18.04 -7.99
N GLY A 97 -0.09 -19.06 -7.14
CA GLY A 97 0.18 -20.42 -7.58
C GLY A 97 -0.63 -20.68 -8.85
N GLN A 98 0.02 -21.15 -9.91
CA GLN A 98 -0.73 -21.83 -10.94
C GLN A 98 -1.37 -23.00 -10.21
N GLY A 99 -2.70 -22.96 -10.03
CA GLY A 99 -3.40 -24.11 -9.49
C GLY A 99 -2.91 -25.31 -10.28
N GLU A 100 -2.51 -26.37 -9.56
CA GLU A 100 -2.25 -27.64 -10.20
C GLU A 100 -3.42 -27.92 -11.13
N ARG A 101 -3.19 -27.80 -12.44
CA ARG A 101 -3.98 -28.51 -13.42
C ARG A 101 -3.52 -29.96 -13.33
N SER A 102 -3.77 -30.62 -12.21
CA SER A 102 -4.12 -32.03 -12.20
C SER A 102 -5.55 -32.04 -12.75
N GLY A 103 -5.73 -31.94 -14.06
CA GLY A 103 -5.27 -32.97 -14.98
C GLY A 103 -6.27 -34.10 -14.82
N GLY A 104 -7.41 -33.95 -15.50
CA GLY A 104 -8.35 -35.05 -15.62
C GLY A 104 -7.61 -36.23 -16.21
N VAL A 105 -7.72 -37.37 -15.53
CA VAL A 105 -7.59 -38.66 -16.17
C VAL A 105 -8.94 -39.33 -15.93
N VAL A 106 -9.49 -39.77 -17.06
CA VAL A 106 -10.67 -40.62 -17.22
C VAL A 106 -10.71 -41.81 -16.25
#